data_AF-X1PB80-F1
#
_entry.id   AF-X1PB80-F1
#
_cell.length_a   1.000
_cell.length_b   1.000
_cell.length_c   1.000
_cell.angle_alpha   90.00
_cell.angle_beta   90.00
_cell.angle_gamma   90.00
#
_symmetry.space_group_name_H-M   'P 1'
#
loop_
_entity.id
_entity.type
_entity.pdbx_description
1 polymer ?
#
loop_
_entity_poly.entity_id
_entity_poly.type
_entity_poly.pdbx_seq_one_letter_code
_entity_poly.pdbx_strand_id
1 'polypeptide(L)'
;MMLRLLPAGTKLIGVETYENIVKIDLSQEFLENSLDTRILDEYVIYSIVNTLTEIPEIEGVIFYIEGIRIKIYGNVDLSVPAIRNKEYIDEE
;
A
#
# COMPACT_ATOMS: atom_id res chain seq x y z
N MET A 1 -3.04 -17.43 14.44
CA MET A 1 -1.82 -16.83 13.85
C MET A 1 -2.29 -15.58 13.13
N MET A 2 -1.97 -14.39 13.63
CA MET A 2 -2.36 -13.14 12.95
C MET A 2 -1.50 -13.02 11.70
N LEU A 3 -2.10 -13.04 10.51
CA LEU A 3 -1.38 -12.83 9.26
C LEU A 3 -0.75 -11.44 9.32
N ARG A 4 0.58 -11.38 9.32
CA ARG A 4 1.30 -10.11 9.22
C ARG A 4 1.29 -9.74 7.74
N LEU A 5 0.36 -8.87 7.36
CA LEU A 5 0.17 -8.45 5.97
C LEU A 5 1.31 -7.56 5.46
N LEU A 6 2.03 -6.88 6.35
CA LEU A 6 3.21 -6.11 5.98
C LEU A 6 4.47 -6.98 6.07
N PRO A 7 5.40 -6.85 5.10
CA PRO A 7 6.70 -7.47 5.14
C PRO A 7 7.44 -7.19 6.46
N ALA A 8 8.15 -8.19 6.96
CA ALA A 8 8.82 -8.08 8.26
C ALA A 8 9.84 -6.93 8.26
N GLY A 9 9.80 -6.09 9.29
CA GLY A 9 10.72 -4.97 9.41
C GLY A 9 10.32 -3.70 8.64
N THR A 10 9.18 -3.70 7.93
CA THR A 10 8.61 -2.49 7.32
C THR A 10 8.46 -1.40 8.37
N LYS A 11 9.00 -0.21 8.08
CA LYS A 11 8.83 1.00 8.88
C LYS A 11 8.12 2.07 8.06
N LEU A 12 7.32 2.88 8.74
CA LEU A 12 6.75 4.10 8.19
C LEU A 12 7.74 5.24 8.37
N ILE A 13 8.24 5.78 7.27
CA ILE A 13 9.17 6.92 7.25
C ILE A 13 8.39 8.23 7.35
N GLY A 14 7.32 8.34 6.57
CA GLY A 14 6.54 9.58 6.51
C GLY A 14 5.17 9.37 5.90
N VAL A 15 4.26 10.29 6.22
CA VAL A 15 2.94 10.40 5.61
C VAL A 15 2.69 11.87 5.31
N GLU A 16 2.30 12.15 4.08
CA GLU A 16 1.87 13.48 3.67
C GLU A 16 0.53 13.37 2.96
N THR A 17 -0.39 14.28 3.25
CA THR A 17 -1.64 14.38 2.51
C THR A 17 -1.60 15.61 1.63
N TYR A 18 -1.93 15.43 0.35
CA TYR A 18 -2.10 16.52 -0.60
C TYR A 18 -3.48 16.39 -1.23
N GLU A 19 -4.36 17.35 -0.94
CA GLU A 19 -5.79 17.32 -1.31
C GLU A 19 -6.46 16.03 -0.80
N ASN A 20 -6.83 15.14 -1.72
CA ASN A 20 -7.51 13.87 -1.50
C ASN A 20 -6.55 12.65 -1.62
N ILE A 21 -5.25 12.88 -1.77
CA ILE A 21 -4.26 11.81 -1.98
C ILE A 21 -3.29 11.74 -0.80
N VAL A 22 -3.16 10.55 -0.23
CA VAL A 22 -2.13 10.25 0.78
C VAL A 22 -0.87 9.76 0.10
N LYS A 23 0.27 10.38 0.42
CA LYS A 23 1.60 9.86 0.11
C LYS A 23 2.10 9.12 1.34
N ILE A 24 2.45 7.86 1.17
CA ILE A 24 3.04 7.03 2.21
C ILE A 24 4.48 6.70 1.83
N ASP A 25 5.42 7.02 2.71
CA ASP A 25 6.84 6.71 2.54
C ASP A 25 7.23 5.59 3.52
N LEU A 26 7.69 4.47 2.97
CA LEU A 26 8.01 3.26 3.71
C LEU A 26 9.50 2.96 3.57
N SER A 27 10.03 2.15 4.48
CA SER A 27 11.42 1.71 4.43
C SER A 27 11.66 0.62 3.39
N GLN A 28 12.92 0.44 3.01
CA GLN A 28 13.33 -0.53 1.98
C GLN A 28 12.91 -1.98 2.29
N GLU A 29 12.75 -2.35 3.56
CA GLU A 29 12.27 -3.67 3.99
C GLU A 29 10.87 -4.02 3.44
N PHE A 30 10.07 -3.02 3.04
CA PHE A 30 8.80 -3.24 2.37
C PHE A 30 8.97 -3.88 0.98
N LEU A 31 10.05 -3.57 0.25
CA LEU A 31 10.34 -4.20 -1.03
C LEU A 31 11.10 -5.51 -0.87
N GLU A 32 12.06 -5.57 0.04
CA GLU A 32 12.98 -6.72 0.16
C GLU A 32 12.31 -7.98 0.69
N ASN A 33 11.26 -7.82 1.48
CA ASN A 33 10.53 -8.92 2.08
C ASN A 33 9.15 -9.13 1.44
N SER A 34 8.92 -8.61 0.22
CA SER A 34 7.69 -8.89 -0.53
C SER A 34 7.55 -10.40 -0.62
N LEU A 35 6.50 -10.94 -0.01
CA LEU A 35 6.29 -12.37 0.13
C LEU A 35 6.28 -12.99 -1.27
N ASP A 36 7.12 -14.00 -1.54
CA ASP A 36 7.36 -14.69 -2.83
C ASP A 36 6.11 -15.23 -3.58
N THR A 37 4.90 -14.92 -3.10
CA THR A 37 3.61 -15.32 -3.62
C THR A 37 2.86 -14.11 -4.17
N ARG A 38 2.78 -14.03 -5.51
CA ARG A 38 2.06 -13.03 -6.32
C ARG A 38 0.71 -12.56 -5.78
N ILE A 39 -0.03 -13.44 -5.12
CA ILE A 39 -1.36 -13.16 -4.55
C ILE A 39 -1.26 -12.21 -3.35
N LEU A 40 -0.22 -12.35 -2.51
CA LEU A 40 -0.09 -11.55 -1.29
C LEU A 40 0.22 -10.08 -1.59
N ASP A 41 0.92 -9.77 -2.69
CA ASP A 41 1.30 -8.39 -3.03
C ASP A 41 0.08 -7.48 -3.27
N GLU A 42 -0.93 -7.98 -3.98
CA GLU A 42 -2.19 -7.27 -4.18
C GLU A 42 -2.91 -7.03 -2.85
N TYR A 43 -2.99 -8.05 -1.99
CA TYR A 43 -3.59 -7.90 -0.66
C TYR A 43 -2.85 -6.90 0.21
N VAL A 44 -1.51 -6.85 0.18
CA VAL A 44 -0.73 -5.87 0.95
C VAL A 44 -1.10 -4.45 0.54
N ILE A 45 -1.03 -4.16 -0.77
CA ILE A 45 -1.34 -2.82 -1.29
C ILE A 45 -2.79 -2.45 -1.00
N TYR A 46 -3.74 -3.28 -1.39
CA TYR A 46 -5.15 -2.95 -1.26
C TYR A 46 -5.62 -2.93 0.20
N SER A 47 -4.99 -3.67 1.12
CA SER A 47 -5.26 -3.50 2.56
C SER A 47 -4.92 -2.09 3.03
N ILE A 48 -3.74 -1.56 2.64
CA ILE A 48 -3.32 -0.20 3.00
C ILE A 48 -4.24 0.83 2.35
N VAL A 49 -4.49 0.68 1.04
CA VAL A 49 -5.36 1.61 0.27
C VAL A 49 -6.77 1.60 0.85
N ASN A 50 -7.34 0.43 1.12
CA ASN A 50 -8.69 0.31 1.66
C ASN A 50 -8.77 0.96 3.03
N THR A 51 -7.84 0.70 3.96
CA THR A 51 -7.82 1.36 5.28
C THR A 51 -7.72 2.88 5.17
N LEU A 52 -6.82 3.41 4.32
CA LEU A 52 -6.67 4.87 4.19
C LEU A 52 -7.87 5.54 3.53
N THR A 53 -8.52 4.85 2.58
CA THR A 53 -9.73 5.32 1.89
C THR A 53 -11.02 5.08 2.68
N GLU A 54 -10.97 4.54 3.91
CA GLU A 54 -12.10 4.63 4.85
C GLU A 54 -12.31 6.05 5.35
N ILE A 55 -11.26 6.87 5.29
CA ILE A 55 -11.33 8.30 5.57
C ILE A 55 -12.03 8.96 4.37
N PRO A 56 -13.22 9.57 4.54
CA PRO A 56 -14.06 10.03 3.43
C PRO A 56 -13.38 11.01 2.48
N GLU A 57 -12.42 11.79 2.97
CA GLU A 57 -11.68 12.79 2.21
C GLU A 57 -10.54 12.20 1.38
N ILE A 58 -10.17 10.93 1.61
CA ILE A 58 -9.06 10.26 0.93
C ILE A 58 -9.60 9.39 -0.21
N GLU A 59 -9.19 9.71 -1.43
CA GLU A 59 -9.60 8.99 -2.64
C GLU A 59 -8.52 8.01 -3.14
N GLY A 60 -7.26 8.20 -2.74
CA GLY A 60 -6.18 7.32 -3.18
C GLY A 60 -4.86 7.50 -2.44
N VAL A 61 -3.92 6.61 -2.76
CA VAL A 61 -2.62 6.50 -2.09
C VAL A 61 -1.48 6.42 -3.11
N ILE A 62 -0.40 7.16 -2.88
CA ILE A 62 0.86 7.06 -3.63
C ILE A 62 1.93 6.50 -2.70
N PHE A 63 2.66 5.49 -3.19
CA PHE A 63 3.69 4.80 -2.43
C PHE A 63 5.09 5.32 -2.77
N TYR A 64 5.88 5.53 -1.71
CA TYR A 64 7.29 5.89 -1.75
C TYR A 64 8.09 4.90 -0.91
N ILE A 65 9.34 4.69 -1.31
CA ILE A 65 10.33 3.91 -0.57
C ILE A 65 11.56 4.77 -0.38
N GLU A 66 11.86 5.10 0.87
CA GLU A 66 12.96 6.00 1.25
C GLU A 66 12.98 7.30 0.41
N GLY A 67 11.80 7.92 0.26
CA GLY A 67 11.61 9.14 -0.51
C GLY A 67 11.55 8.97 -2.03
N ILE A 68 11.68 7.74 -2.54
CA ILE A 68 11.62 7.43 -3.98
C ILE A 68 10.24 6.88 -4.35
N ARG A 69 9.54 7.54 -5.29
CA ARG A 69 8.25 7.07 -5.78
C ARG A 69 8.40 5.74 -6.51
N ILE A 70 7.71 4.71 -6.05
CA ILE A 70 7.63 3.44 -6.75
C ILE A 70 6.45 3.44 -7.73
N LYS A 71 6.58 2.63 -8.79
CA LYS A 71 5.56 2.53 -9.86
C LYS A 71 4.98 1.14 -9.99
N ILE A 72 5.62 0.13 -9.40
CA ILE A 72 5.18 -1.26 -9.45
C ILE A 72 5.52 -1.88 -8.10
N TYR A 73 4.60 -2.68 -7.57
CA TYR A 73 4.84 -3.55 -6.44
C TYR A 73 4.26 -4.94 -6.76
N GLY A 74 5.12 -5.95 -6.92
CA GLY A 74 4.71 -7.25 -7.43
C GLY A 74 4.09 -7.12 -8.84
N ASN A 75 2.79 -7.43 -8.97
CA ASN A 75 2.00 -7.25 -10.20
C ASN A 75 1.09 -6.01 -10.17
N VAL A 76 1.13 -5.22 -9.10
CA VAL A 76 0.29 -4.02 -8.95
C VAL A 76 0.95 -2.83 -9.63
N ASP A 77 0.21 -2.17 -10.53
CA ASP A 77 0.60 -0.90 -11.11
C ASP A 77 0.33 0.24 -10.11
N LEU A 78 1.41 0.90 -9.69
CA LEU A 78 1.44 2.06 -8.79
C LEU A 78 1.95 3.33 -9.51
N SER A 79 2.01 3.30 -10.85
CA SER A 79 2.39 4.45 -11.66
C SER A 79 1.40 5.62 -11.54
N VAL A 80 0.17 5.31 -11.16
CA VAL A 80 -0.91 6.22 -10.77
C VAL A 80 -1.28 6.02 -9.29
N PRO A 81 -1.97 6.98 -8.64
CA PRO A 81 -2.47 6.75 -7.28
C PRO A 81 -3.34 5.50 -7.22
N ALA A 82 -3.05 4.62 -6.26
CA ALA A 82 -3.84 3.42 -6.02
C ALA A 82 -5.15 3.83 -5.34
N ILE A 83 -6.26 3.46 -5.94
CA ILE A 83 -7.61 3.76 -5.46
C ILE A 83 -8.25 2.51 -4.88
N ARG A 84 -9.23 2.70 -3.99
CA ARG A 84 -9.99 1.60 -3.37
C ARG A 84 -10.57 0.69 -4.43
N ASN A 85 -10.19 -0.59 -4.39
CA ASN A 85 -10.82 -1.63 -5.20
C ASN A 85 -11.78 -2.44 -4.32
N LYS A 86 -13.07 -2.40 -4.65
CA LYS A 86 -14.13 -3.10 -3.91
C LYS A 86 -14.14 -4.62 -4.16
N GLU A 87 -13.41 -5.12 -5.15
CA GLU A 87 -13.35 -6.57 -5.44
C GLU A 87 -12.59 -7.38 -4.38
N TYR A 88 -11.72 -6.76 -3.59
CA TYR A 88 -10.90 -7.43 -2.56
C TYR A 88 -11.43 -7.24 -1.14
N ILE A 89 -12.66 -6.78 -1.00
CA ILE A 89 -13.33 -6.73 0.30
C ILE A 89 -14.04 -8.08 0.41
N ASP A 90 -13.46 -9.01 1.17
CA ASP A 90 -14.21 -10.16 1.66
C ASP A 90 -15.40 -9.59 2.44
N GLU A 91 -16.61 -9.70 1.89
CA GLU A 91 -17.85 -9.47 2.62
C GLU A 91 -17.95 -10.57 3.68
N GLU A 92 -17.58 -10.27 4.93
CA GLU A 92 -18.01 -11.05 6.10
C GLU A 92 -19.48 -10.77 6.44
#